data_AF-A0A7R9QE15-F1
#
_entry.id   AF-A0A7R9QE15-F1
#
_cell.length_a   1.000
_cell.length_b   1.000
_cell.length_c   1.000
_cell.angle_alpha   90.00
_cell.angle_beta   90.00
_cell.angle_gamma   90.00
#
_symmetry.space_group_name_H-M   'P 1'
#
loop_
_entity.id
_entity.type
_entity.pdbx_description
1 polymer ?
#
loop_
_entity_poly.entity_id
_entity_poly.type
_entity_poly.pdbx_seq_one_letter_code
_entity_poly.pdbx_strand_id
1 'polypeptide(L)'
;MDYKTFDLCIEMSAEIDLKCKYLECLQINNSVLNSRLTSRQWIQIGEILSDNLIHMSINSVTNPEKLSEFGLIYLVQNFTKLEEFSFDVNDMPIDKIFTYFGPNLKTLKLNKCYKYRVSQNTFNILRQSAVNLETLEVEGYDIETLDLICNTFHELKSLNMFFFSSWLNMDSLSQLSQMPHLERLKI
;
A
#
# COMPACT_ATOMS: atom_id res chain seq x y z
N MET A 1 -13.12 -14.77 6.34
CA MET A 1 -12.30 -15.25 7.47
C MET A 1 -12.25 -14.13 8.48
N ASP A 2 -12.52 -14.42 9.76
CA ASP A 2 -12.38 -13.44 10.84
C ASP A 2 -10.90 -13.37 11.23
N TYR A 3 -10.20 -12.37 10.71
CA TYR A 3 -8.82 -12.11 11.12
C TYR A 3 -8.83 -11.42 12.49
N LYS A 4 -7.88 -11.80 13.35
CA LYS A 4 -7.61 -11.03 14.57
C LYS A 4 -6.87 -9.76 14.16
N THR A 5 -7.59 -8.65 14.07
CA THR A 5 -7.01 -7.33 13.79
C THR A 5 -6.31 -6.79 15.04
N PHE A 6 -5.03 -6.43 14.92
CA PHE A 6 -4.29 -5.79 16.01
C PHE A 6 -4.25 -4.28 15.79
N ASP A 7 -4.92 -3.56 16.69
CA ASP A 7 -4.85 -2.10 16.75
C ASP A 7 -3.64 -1.72 17.61
N LEU A 8 -2.55 -1.30 16.96
CA LEU A 8 -1.26 -1.03 17.62
C LEU A 8 -1.33 0.10 18.68
N CYS A 9 -2.49 0.75 18.80
CA CYS A 9 -2.67 1.91 19.65
C CYS A 9 -3.01 1.61 21.11
N ILE A 10 -3.41 0.37 21.42
CA ILE A 10 -4.00 0.04 22.72
C ILE A 10 -3.06 -0.80 23.58
N GLU A 11 -2.13 -1.58 23.02
CA GLU A 11 -1.40 -2.60 23.80
C GLU A 11 0.14 -2.52 23.67
N MET A 12 0.79 -1.37 23.88
CA MET A 12 2.27 -1.32 24.01
C MET A 12 2.81 -1.80 25.37
N SER A 13 2.44 -3.02 25.78
CA SER A 13 3.02 -3.69 26.96
C SER A 13 3.42 -5.14 26.63
N ALA A 14 4.09 -5.80 27.58
CA ALA A 14 4.72 -7.12 27.46
C ALA A 14 3.82 -8.28 26.94
N GLU A 15 2.52 -8.08 26.72
CA GLU A 15 1.63 -9.03 26.02
C GLU A 15 1.84 -9.08 24.48
N ILE A 16 2.56 -8.13 23.88
CA ILE A 16 2.84 -8.07 22.43
C ILE A 16 3.56 -9.33 21.92
N ASP A 17 4.57 -9.84 22.63
CA ASP A 17 5.44 -10.93 22.13
C ASP A 17 4.66 -12.22 21.78
N LEU A 18 3.59 -12.52 22.52
CA LEU A 18 2.82 -13.77 22.34
C LEU A 18 1.67 -13.61 21.34
N LYS A 19 1.02 -12.44 21.25
CA LYS A 19 -0.07 -12.21 20.30
C LYS A 19 0.44 -11.82 18.91
N CYS A 20 1.57 -11.12 18.82
CA CYS A 20 2.09 -10.61 17.54
C CYS A 20 2.83 -11.67 16.70
N LYS A 21 3.37 -12.72 17.32
CA LYS A 21 4.07 -13.79 16.58
C LYS A 21 3.17 -14.55 15.59
N TYR A 22 1.86 -14.54 15.78
CA TYR A 22 0.90 -15.18 14.86
C TYR A 22 0.04 -14.16 14.10
N LEU A 23 0.45 -12.90 14.13
CA LEU A 23 -0.33 -11.84 13.53
C LEU A 23 -0.09 -11.80 12.02
N GLU A 24 -1.09 -12.24 11.26
CA GLU A 24 -1.10 -12.17 9.81
C GLU A 24 -1.60 -10.81 9.30
N CYS A 25 -2.27 -10.01 10.16
CA CYS A 25 -2.90 -8.75 9.78
C CYS A 25 -2.57 -7.61 10.75
N LEU A 26 -1.96 -6.54 10.25
CA LEU A 26 -1.63 -5.32 11.00
C LEU A 26 -2.43 -4.14 10.47
N GLN A 27 -3.14 -3.46 11.37
CA GLN A 27 -3.78 -2.19 11.06
C GLN A 27 -3.13 -1.07 11.87
N ILE A 28 -2.62 -0.06 11.17
CA ILE A 28 -2.04 1.14 11.77
C ILE A 28 -3.01 2.30 11.55
N ASN A 29 -3.63 2.75 12.63
CA ASN A 29 -4.58 3.85 12.63
C ASN A 29 -3.92 5.18 13.06
N ASN A 30 -4.61 6.29 12.81
CA ASN A 30 -4.13 7.65 13.11
C ASN A 30 -3.63 7.83 14.55
N SER A 31 -4.25 7.15 15.53
CA SER A 31 -3.85 7.23 16.92
C SER A 31 -2.42 6.68 17.15
N VAL A 32 -2.03 5.64 16.42
CA VAL A 32 -0.67 5.05 16.47
C VAL A 32 0.33 6.00 15.82
N LEU A 33 -0.06 6.59 14.70
CA LEU A 33 0.79 7.51 13.95
C LEU A 33 0.95 8.87 14.63
N ASN A 34 -0.05 9.26 15.43
CA ASN A 34 0.05 10.40 16.34
C ASN A 34 0.86 10.09 17.59
N SER A 35 1.00 8.81 17.97
CA SER A 35 1.91 8.41 19.03
C SER A 35 3.34 8.59 18.50
N ARG A 36 4.18 9.32 19.24
CA ARG A 36 5.56 9.62 18.83
C ARG A 36 6.45 8.37 19.00
N LEU A 37 6.15 7.30 18.24
CA LEU A 37 6.98 6.11 18.21
C LEU A 37 8.38 6.51 17.73
N THR A 38 9.36 6.19 18.55
CA THR A 38 10.78 6.34 18.19
C THR A 38 11.13 5.36 17.08
N SER A 39 12.19 5.65 16.32
CA SER A 39 12.69 4.72 15.29
C SER A 39 12.97 3.32 15.86
N ARG A 40 13.44 3.24 17.11
CA ARG A 40 13.67 1.95 17.81
C ARG A 40 12.39 1.16 18.02
N GLN A 41 11.28 1.81 18.33
CA GLN A 41 9.99 1.13 18.50
C GLN A 41 9.44 0.62 17.16
N TRP A 42 9.59 1.40 16.09
CA TRP A 42 9.26 0.93 14.73
C TRP A 42 10.09 -0.29 14.32
N ILE A 43 11.38 -0.29 14.68
CA ILE A 43 12.27 -1.42 14.44
C ILE A 43 11.76 -2.67 15.16
N GLN A 44 11.47 -2.56 16.46
CA GLN A 44 10.97 -3.68 17.25
C GLN A 44 9.64 -4.24 16.71
N ILE A 45 8.72 -3.37 16.28
CA ILE A 45 7.47 -3.80 15.66
C ILE A 45 7.76 -4.58 14.36
N GLY A 46 8.67 -4.07 13.54
CA GLY A 46 9.10 -4.73 12.31
C GLY A 46 9.67 -6.12 12.57
N GLU A 47 10.59 -6.25 13.53
CA GLU A 47 11.23 -7.52 13.90
C GLU A 47 10.25 -8.55 14.45
N ILE A 48 9.25 -8.12 15.24
CA ILE A 48 8.26 -9.04 15.82
C ILE A 48 7.28 -9.55 14.76
N LEU A 49 6.94 -8.72 13.77
CA LEU A 49 5.90 -9.02 12.77
C LEU A 49 6.45 -9.56 11.44
N SER A 50 7.76 -9.42 11.17
CA SER A 50 8.39 -9.69 9.87
C SER A 50 8.08 -11.04 9.28
N ASP A 51 8.02 -12.06 10.14
CA ASP A 51 8.01 -13.44 9.71
C ASP A 51 6.60 -13.96 9.39
N ASN A 52 5.53 -13.23 9.76
CA ASN A 52 4.17 -13.74 9.65
C ASN A 52 3.16 -12.75 9.08
N LEU A 53 3.54 -11.48 8.90
CA LEU A 53 2.61 -10.50 8.39
C LEU A 53 2.29 -10.72 6.89
N ILE A 54 1.01 -10.91 6.59
CA ILE A 54 0.46 -11.15 5.24
C ILE A 54 -0.30 -9.91 4.75
N HIS A 55 -1.04 -9.26 5.65
CA HIS A 55 -1.87 -8.10 5.35
C HIS A 55 -1.46 -6.91 6.22
N MET A 56 -1.30 -5.74 5.59
CA MET A 56 -1.03 -4.49 6.29
C MET A 56 -1.92 -3.37 5.76
N SER A 57 -2.56 -2.63 6.66
CA SER A 57 -3.34 -1.45 6.32
C SER A 57 -2.92 -0.24 7.14
N ILE A 58 -2.72 0.89 6.50
CA ILE A 58 -2.44 2.18 7.15
C ILE A 58 -3.55 3.15 6.79
N ASN A 59 -4.35 3.55 7.78
CA ASN A 59 -5.61 4.25 7.54
C ASN A 59 -5.69 5.61 8.23
N SER A 60 -6.32 6.57 7.53
CA SER A 60 -6.88 7.81 8.09
C SER A 60 -5.86 8.74 8.77
N VAL A 61 -4.70 8.95 8.15
CA VAL A 61 -3.73 9.93 8.65
C VAL A 61 -4.13 11.32 8.18
N THR A 62 -4.73 12.09 9.09
CA THR A 62 -5.10 13.49 8.83
C THR A 62 -3.92 14.46 8.95
N ASN A 63 -2.76 13.99 9.43
CA ASN A 63 -1.54 14.78 9.54
C ASN A 63 -0.30 13.93 9.18
N PRO A 64 0.07 13.85 7.88
CA PRO A 64 1.15 12.98 7.40
C PRO A 64 2.53 13.37 7.92
N GLU A 65 2.71 14.59 8.45
CA GLU A 65 3.99 15.05 9.03
C GLU A 65 4.44 14.21 10.23
N LYS A 66 3.55 13.39 10.82
CA LYS A 66 3.86 12.55 11.99
C LYS A 66 4.23 11.12 11.65
N LEU A 67 3.89 10.62 10.45
CA LEU A 67 4.37 9.32 10.02
C LEU A 67 5.80 9.51 9.51
N SER A 68 6.79 9.06 10.28
CA SER A 68 8.17 9.12 9.82
C SER A 68 8.31 8.21 8.60
N GLU A 69 8.72 8.80 7.48
CA GLU A 69 9.06 8.07 6.24
C GLU A 69 9.96 6.87 6.55
N PHE A 70 10.90 7.05 7.47
CA PHE A 70 11.80 6.01 7.97
C PHE A 70 11.07 4.82 8.60
N GLY A 71 10.07 5.06 9.46
CA GLY A 71 9.30 4.00 10.10
C GLY A 71 8.52 3.18 9.08
N LEU A 72 7.90 3.85 8.11
CA LEU A 72 7.16 3.18 7.04
C LEU A 72 8.08 2.33 6.15
N ILE A 73 9.21 2.89 5.72
CA ILE A 73 10.23 2.16 4.94
C ILE A 73 10.66 0.91 5.70
N TYR A 74 10.98 1.05 7.00
CA TYR A 74 11.44 -0.08 7.79
C TYR A 74 10.40 -1.19 7.88
N LEU A 75 9.13 -0.85 8.11
CA LEU A 75 8.05 -1.85 8.14
C LEU A 75 7.97 -2.61 6.82
N VAL A 76 7.80 -1.89 5.71
CA VAL A 76 7.60 -2.50 4.38
C VAL A 76 8.81 -3.35 3.99
N GLN A 77 10.04 -2.88 4.26
CA GLN A 77 11.26 -3.60 3.93
C GLN A 77 11.43 -4.94 4.66
N ASN A 78 10.89 -5.06 5.88
CA ASN A 78 11.06 -6.27 6.70
C ASN A 78 9.91 -7.27 6.54
N PHE A 79 8.79 -6.89 5.93
CA PHE A 79 7.61 -7.75 5.79
C PHE A 79 7.71 -8.64 4.55
N THR A 80 8.61 -9.63 4.63
CA THR A 80 8.94 -10.50 3.50
C THR A 80 7.78 -11.35 3.00
N LYS A 81 6.78 -11.64 3.83
CA LYS A 81 5.57 -12.41 3.48
C LYS A 81 4.35 -11.54 3.13
N LEU A 82 4.51 -10.22 3.07
CA LEU A 82 3.41 -9.31 2.81
C LEU A 82 2.80 -9.59 1.44
N GLU A 83 1.52 -9.96 1.41
CA GLU A 83 0.75 -10.21 0.19
C GLU A 83 -0.22 -9.06 -0.12
N GLU A 84 -0.66 -8.33 0.89
CA GLU A 84 -1.57 -7.19 0.73
C GLU A 84 -1.09 -5.97 1.52
N PHE A 85 -0.98 -4.84 0.82
CA PHE A 85 -0.69 -3.54 1.43
C PHE A 85 -1.76 -2.53 1.05
N SER A 86 -2.37 -1.90 2.04
CA SER A 86 -3.38 -0.85 1.88
C SER A 86 -2.91 0.43 2.56
N PHE A 87 -2.98 1.53 1.82
CA PHE A 87 -2.49 2.81 2.26
C PHE A 87 -3.50 3.91 1.95
N ASP A 88 -4.19 4.40 2.98
CA ASP A 88 -5.18 5.47 2.92
C ASP A 88 -4.71 6.65 3.77
N VAL A 89 -3.77 7.42 3.21
CA VAL A 89 -3.18 8.59 3.85
C VAL A 89 -3.13 9.72 2.85
N ASN A 90 -3.75 10.83 3.24
CA ASN A 90 -3.67 12.07 2.48
C ASN A 90 -2.22 12.57 2.49
N ASP A 91 -1.76 13.08 1.34
CA ASP A 91 -0.56 13.90 1.27
C ASP A 91 0.74 13.24 1.75
N MET A 92 0.94 11.92 1.53
CA MET A 92 2.23 11.27 1.77
C MET A 92 2.91 10.81 0.46
N PRO A 93 4.23 11.05 0.29
CA PRO A 93 4.99 10.54 -0.86
C PRO A 93 5.20 9.03 -0.74
N ILE A 94 4.26 8.26 -1.29
CA ILE A 94 4.27 6.79 -1.27
C ILE A 94 5.28 6.19 -2.27
N ASP A 95 5.71 6.98 -3.25
CA ASP A 95 6.67 6.59 -4.27
C ASP A 95 7.98 6.06 -3.69
N LYS A 96 8.41 6.61 -2.54
CA LYS A 96 9.64 6.22 -1.87
C LYS A 96 9.61 4.83 -1.24
N ILE A 97 8.42 4.31 -0.91
CA ILE A 97 8.31 2.97 -0.32
C ILE A 97 8.24 1.87 -1.37
N PHE A 98 7.92 2.21 -2.63
CA PHE A 98 7.71 1.23 -3.68
C PHE A 98 8.92 0.33 -3.89
N THR A 99 10.14 0.86 -3.77
CA THR A 99 11.40 0.09 -3.88
C THR A 99 11.52 -1.05 -2.86
N TYR A 100 10.80 -0.97 -1.74
CA TYR A 100 10.93 -1.92 -0.63
C TYR A 100 9.88 -3.02 -0.62
N PHE A 101 8.92 -2.99 -1.55
CA PHE A 101 7.99 -4.10 -1.68
C PHE A 101 8.70 -5.37 -2.14
N GLY A 102 8.25 -6.51 -1.63
CA GLY A 102 8.78 -7.81 -1.97
C GLY A 102 7.98 -8.50 -3.09
N PRO A 103 8.51 -9.60 -3.63
CA PRO A 103 7.85 -10.37 -4.69
C PRO A 103 6.56 -11.05 -4.23
N ASN A 104 6.28 -11.13 -2.93
CA ASN A 104 5.06 -11.74 -2.42
C ASN A 104 3.84 -10.82 -2.48
N LEU A 105 4.04 -9.51 -2.71
CA LEU A 105 2.94 -8.56 -2.77
C LEU A 105 2.05 -8.84 -4.00
N LYS A 106 0.80 -9.20 -3.75
CA LYS A 106 -0.23 -9.48 -4.77
C LYS A 106 -1.25 -8.36 -4.90
N THR A 107 -1.53 -7.66 -3.79
CA THR A 107 -2.54 -6.61 -3.74
C THR A 107 -1.96 -5.32 -3.17
N LEU A 108 -2.09 -4.24 -3.94
CA LEU A 108 -1.73 -2.89 -3.49
C LEU A 108 -2.93 -1.96 -3.61
N LYS A 109 -3.27 -1.27 -2.52
CA LYS A 109 -4.35 -0.28 -2.48
C LYS A 109 -3.77 1.07 -2.07
N LEU A 110 -3.91 2.07 -2.92
CA LEU A 110 -3.41 3.43 -2.76
C LEU A 110 -4.58 4.41 -2.77
N ASN A 111 -5.09 4.71 -1.59
CA ASN A 111 -6.25 5.55 -1.42
C ASN A 111 -5.81 6.96 -0.99
N LYS A 112 -6.36 7.96 -1.67
CA LYS A 112 -6.15 9.38 -1.36
C LYS A 112 -4.69 9.86 -1.36
N CYS A 113 -3.83 9.19 -2.13
CA CYS A 113 -2.41 9.53 -2.30
C CYS A 113 -2.16 10.59 -3.40
N TYR A 114 -3.15 11.42 -3.70
CA TYR A 114 -3.24 12.22 -4.93
C TYR A 114 -2.37 13.49 -4.98
N LYS A 115 -1.84 13.96 -3.85
CA LYS A 115 -1.00 15.19 -3.85
C LYS A 115 0.32 15.00 -4.58
N TYR A 116 0.82 13.77 -4.65
CA TYR A 116 2.06 13.46 -5.34
C TYR A 116 1.73 12.76 -6.64
N ARG A 117 2.00 13.45 -7.74
CA ARG A 117 1.87 12.89 -9.08
C ARG A 117 2.84 11.72 -9.20
N VAL A 118 2.31 10.52 -9.35
CA VAL A 118 3.11 9.32 -9.58
C VAL A 118 3.65 9.40 -11.01
N SER A 119 4.96 9.21 -11.17
CA SER A 119 5.59 9.24 -12.49
C SER A 119 5.65 7.83 -13.10
N GLN A 120 5.87 7.76 -14.42
CA GLN A 120 6.17 6.49 -15.09
C GLN A 120 7.33 5.74 -14.42
N ASN A 121 8.39 6.46 -14.01
CA ASN A 121 9.53 5.86 -13.32
C ASN A 121 9.13 5.27 -11.97
N THR A 122 8.22 5.93 -11.26
CA THR A 122 7.70 5.45 -9.97
C THR A 122 6.95 4.13 -10.12
N PHE A 123 6.05 4.02 -11.10
CA PHE A 123 5.38 2.74 -11.35
C PHE A 123 6.32 1.65 -11.89
N ASN A 124 7.33 2.02 -12.69
CA ASN A 124 8.36 1.06 -13.10
C ASN A 124 9.11 0.48 -11.90
N ILE A 125 9.45 1.30 -10.89
CA ILE A 125 10.05 0.84 -9.64
C ILE A 125 9.11 -0.11 -8.92
N LEU A 126 7.82 0.25 -8.77
CA LEU A 126 6.83 -0.62 -8.15
C LEU A 126 6.68 -1.96 -8.86
N ARG A 127 6.67 -1.96 -10.20
CA ARG A 127 6.62 -3.20 -10.99
C ARG A 127 7.83 -4.08 -10.77
N GLN A 128 9.02 -3.49 -10.60
CA GLN A 128 10.26 -4.22 -10.39
C GLN A 128 10.36 -4.83 -8.98
N SER A 129 9.77 -4.17 -7.98
CA SER A 129 9.79 -4.64 -6.59
C SER A 129 8.65 -5.64 -6.31
N ALA A 130 7.42 -5.31 -6.72
CA ALA A 130 6.22 -6.14 -6.60
C ALA A 130 5.96 -6.93 -7.88
N VAL A 131 6.90 -7.80 -8.27
CA VAL A 131 6.86 -8.52 -9.56
C VAL A 131 5.62 -9.41 -9.76
N ASN A 132 4.96 -9.83 -8.69
CA ASN A 132 3.77 -10.67 -8.71
C ASN A 132 2.49 -9.88 -8.36
N LEU A 133 2.49 -8.56 -8.54
CA LEU A 133 1.33 -7.73 -8.26
C LEU A 133 0.18 -8.10 -9.21
N GLU A 134 -0.95 -8.53 -8.65
CA GLU A 134 -2.13 -8.97 -9.41
C GLU A 134 -3.28 -7.97 -9.33
N THR A 135 -3.38 -7.24 -8.22
CA THR A 135 -4.45 -6.28 -7.94
C THR A 135 -3.86 -4.92 -7.59
N LEU A 136 -4.26 -3.90 -8.34
CA LEU A 136 -3.97 -2.50 -8.05
C LEU A 136 -5.27 -1.73 -7.86
N GLU A 137 -5.38 -1.05 -6.72
CA GLU A 137 -6.46 -0.13 -6.42
C GLU A 137 -5.90 1.27 -6.20
N VAL A 138 -6.47 2.25 -6.89
CA VAL A 138 -6.05 3.65 -6.81
C VAL A 138 -7.28 4.57 -6.72
N GLU A 139 -7.37 5.35 -5.65
CA GLU A 139 -8.47 6.31 -5.43
C GLU A 139 -7.96 7.74 -5.43
N GLY A 140 -8.65 8.62 -6.15
CA GLY A 140 -8.36 10.06 -6.21
C GLY A 140 -7.31 10.46 -7.25
N TYR A 141 -6.86 9.51 -8.08
CA TYR A 141 -5.91 9.77 -9.16
C TYR A 141 -6.61 10.27 -10.45
N ASP A 142 -5.84 10.96 -11.29
CA ASP A 142 -6.30 11.51 -12.56
C ASP A 142 -6.24 10.48 -13.70
N ILE A 143 -6.74 10.87 -14.88
CA ILE A 143 -6.75 9.97 -16.04
C ILE A 143 -5.35 9.73 -16.61
N GLU A 144 -4.41 10.65 -16.44
CA GLU A 144 -3.01 10.41 -16.81
C GLU A 144 -2.43 9.24 -16.02
N THR A 145 -2.87 9.05 -14.77
CA THR A 145 -2.48 7.88 -13.96
C THR A 145 -2.97 6.56 -14.58
N LEU A 146 -4.15 6.53 -15.21
CA LEU A 146 -4.63 5.34 -15.92
C LEU A 146 -3.69 4.98 -17.08
N ASP A 147 -3.29 5.98 -17.87
CA ASP A 147 -2.37 5.77 -18.99
C ASP A 147 -1.03 5.21 -18.49
N LEU A 148 -0.50 5.76 -17.40
CA LEU A 148 0.73 5.25 -16.78
C LEU A 148 0.57 3.81 -16.28
N ILE A 149 -0.57 3.46 -15.67
CA ILE A 149 -0.84 2.09 -15.20
C ILE A 149 -0.91 1.12 -16.39
N CYS A 150 -1.65 1.46 -17.44
CA CYS A 150 -1.81 0.62 -18.63
C CYS A 150 -0.47 0.36 -19.33
N ASN A 151 0.40 1.39 -19.41
CA ASN A 151 1.73 1.27 -20.00
C ASN A 151 2.73 0.51 -19.09
N THR A 152 2.43 0.32 -17.81
CA THR A 152 3.36 -0.30 -16.86
C THR A 152 2.99 -1.74 -16.53
N PHE A 153 1.73 -2.00 -16.21
CA PHE A 153 1.30 -3.21 -15.50
C PHE A 153 0.48 -4.16 -16.38
N HIS A 154 1.11 -4.72 -17.41
CA HIS A 154 0.42 -5.62 -18.37
C HIS A 154 -0.06 -6.96 -17.77
N GLU A 155 0.51 -7.36 -16.63
CA GLU A 155 0.20 -8.62 -15.93
C GLU A 155 -0.90 -8.48 -14.86
N LEU A 156 -1.42 -7.27 -14.63
CA LEU A 156 -2.48 -7.07 -13.65
C LEU A 156 -3.76 -7.82 -14.05
N LYS A 157 -4.35 -8.48 -13.06
CA LYS A 157 -5.63 -9.20 -13.19
C LYS A 157 -6.82 -8.36 -12.76
N SER A 158 -6.61 -7.45 -11.80
CA SER A 158 -7.65 -6.58 -11.27
C SER A 158 -7.16 -5.14 -11.16
N LEU A 159 -7.92 -4.21 -11.72
CA LEU A 159 -7.67 -2.77 -11.61
C LEU A 159 -8.94 -2.09 -11.09
N ASN A 160 -8.81 -1.44 -9.93
CA ASN A 160 -9.85 -0.62 -9.34
C ASN A 160 -9.38 0.83 -9.35
N MET A 161 -10.04 1.67 -10.12
CA MET A 161 -9.80 3.11 -10.12
C MET A 161 -11.07 3.82 -9.70
N PHE A 162 -10.94 4.81 -8.83
CA PHE A 162 -12.06 5.64 -8.41
C PHE A 162 -11.75 7.08 -8.81
N PHE A 163 -12.25 7.46 -9.99
CA PHE A 163 -12.02 8.78 -10.58
C PHE A 163 -13.09 9.80 -10.16
N PHE A 164 -12.77 11.07 -10.35
CA PHE A 164 -13.81 12.05 -10.61
C PHE A 164 -14.37 11.78 -12.02
N SER A 165 -15.64 11.35 -12.09
CA SER A 165 -16.36 10.89 -13.29
C SER A 165 -16.24 11.78 -14.54
N SER A 166 -15.88 13.05 -14.40
CA SER A 166 -15.71 14.01 -15.50
C SER A 166 -14.48 13.76 -16.39
N TRP A 167 -13.59 12.83 -16.05
CA TRP A 167 -12.30 12.69 -16.74
C TRP A 167 -12.23 11.55 -17.75
N LEU A 168 -13.11 10.56 -17.66
CA LEU A 168 -13.11 9.39 -18.55
C LEU A 168 -13.53 9.77 -19.97
N ASN A 169 -12.64 9.53 -20.93
CA ASN A 169 -12.95 9.59 -22.35
C ASN A 169 -12.66 8.23 -23.02
N MET A 170 -13.18 8.04 -24.23
CA MET A 170 -13.04 6.78 -24.97
C MET A 170 -11.58 6.46 -25.33
N ASP A 171 -10.73 7.47 -25.51
CA ASP A 171 -9.32 7.29 -25.86
C ASP A 171 -8.55 6.64 -24.71
N SER A 172 -8.81 7.05 -23.47
CA SER A 172 -8.20 6.46 -22.28
C SER A 172 -8.68 5.03 -22.02
N LEU A 173 -9.95 4.73 -22.31
CA LEU A 173 -10.44 3.35 -22.23
C LEU A 173 -9.81 2.43 -23.28
N SER A 174 -9.40 2.97 -24.44
CA SER A 174 -8.71 2.18 -25.45
C SER A 174 -7.36 1.65 -24.96
N GLN A 175 -6.69 2.35 -24.03
CA GLN A 175 -5.41 1.92 -23.44
C GLN A 175 -5.53 0.63 -22.63
N LEU A 176 -6.74 0.29 -22.14
CA LEU A 176 -6.98 -0.97 -21.44
C LEU A 176 -6.73 -2.19 -22.32
N SER A 177 -6.72 -2.05 -23.66
CA SER A 177 -6.33 -3.14 -24.55
C SER A 177 -4.87 -3.57 -24.36
N GLN A 178 -4.03 -2.75 -23.72
CA GLN A 178 -2.66 -3.08 -23.36
C GLN A 178 -2.54 -3.98 -22.12
N MET A 179 -3.66 -4.31 -21.46
CA MET A 179 -3.70 -5.17 -20.27
C MET A 179 -4.40 -6.49 -20.59
N PRO A 180 -3.76 -7.40 -21.34
CA PRO A 180 -4.40 -8.61 -21.86
C PRO A 180 -4.84 -9.60 -20.77
N HIS A 181 -4.29 -9.48 -19.57
CA HIS A 181 -4.60 -10.33 -18.42
C HIS A 181 -5.65 -9.73 -17.48
N LEU A 182 -6.19 -8.55 -17.80
CA LEU A 182 -7.15 -7.87 -16.95
C LEU A 182 -8.51 -8.58 -16.99
N GLU A 183 -8.90 -9.17 -15.87
CA GLU A 183 -10.16 -9.89 -15.71
C GLU A 183 -11.23 -9.04 -15.02
N ARG A 184 -10.80 -8.09 -14.18
CA ARG A 184 -11.68 -7.25 -13.37
C ARG A 184 -11.29 -5.79 -13.50
N LEU A 185 -12.25 -4.98 -13.91
CA LEU A 185 -12.10 -3.54 -14.01
C LEU A 185 -13.24 -2.86 -13.26
N LYS A 186 -12.88 -1.98 -12.32
CA LYS A 186 -13.80 -1.06 -11.66
C LYS A 186 -13.27 0.35 -11.90
N ILE A 187 -14.11 1.22 -12.45
CA ILE A 187 -13.82 2.60 -12.84
C ILE A 187 -14.97 3.49 -12.35
#